data_AF-A0A5D4TRX2-F1
#
_entry.id   AF-A0A5D4TRX2-F1
#
_cell.length_a   1.000
_cell.length_b   1.000
_cell.length_c   1.000
_cell.angle_alpha   90.00
_cell.angle_beta   90.00
_cell.angle_gamma   90.00
#
_symmetry.space_group_name_H-M   'P 1'
#
loop_
_entity.id
_entity.type
_entity.pdbx_description
1 polymer ?
#
loop_
_entity_poly.entity_id
_entity_poly.type
_entity_poly.pdbx_seq_one_letter_code
_entity_poly.pdbx_strand_id
1 'polypeptide(L)'
;MHTRDAKGAIYRLMELGIEWHDIQQTLLAVSAQRLLKLVCPICKTECGGNCLRGKKVNRASVYEIVTGSALKEVIKEAKGESVQYQYHTLQTLINKGVALGFVSELEYRKWIHEEKR
;
A
#
# COMPACT_ATOMS: atom_id res chain seq x y z
N MET A 1 13.73 2.92 -1.19
CA MET A 1 13.50 2.78 -2.64
C MET A 1 12.15 3.41 -2.97
N HIS A 2 12.06 4.22 -4.02
CA HIS A 2 10.81 4.87 -4.41
C HIS A 2 10.10 4.02 -5.45
N THR A 3 9.10 3.27 -5.02
CA THR A 3 8.24 2.44 -5.87
C THR A 3 6.78 2.66 -5.49
N ARG A 4 5.88 2.34 -6.43
CA ARG A 4 4.44 2.53 -6.24
C ARG A 4 3.88 1.56 -5.18
N ASP A 5 4.27 0.30 -5.25
CA ASP A 5 3.76 -0.80 -4.44
C ASP A 5 4.89 -1.80 -4.11
N ALA A 6 4.59 -2.81 -3.28
CA ALA A 6 5.60 -3.76 -2.82
C ALA A 6 6.06 -4.70 -3.95
N LYS A 7 5.19 -5.00 -4.92
CA LYS A 7 5.56 -5.76 -6.11
C LYS A 7 6.56 -4.99 -6.98
N GLY A 8 6.28 -3.73 -7.28
CA GLY A 8 7.12 -2.86 -8.11
C GLY A 8 8.51 -2.66 -7.52
N ALA A 9 8.65 -2.72 -6.20
CA ALA A 9 9.95 -2.79 -5.54
C ALA A 9 10.79 -4.00 -5.98
N ILE A 10 10.19 -5.18 -6.13
CA ILE A 10 10.90 -6.40 -6.56
C ILE A 10 11.36 -6.25 -8.02
N TYR A 11 10.48 -5.79 -8.91
CA TYR A 11 10.86 -5.46 -10.30
C TYR A 11 11.99 -4.43 -10.34
N ARG A 12 11.93 -3.40 -9.49
CA ARG A 12 12.95 -2.36 -9.45
C ARG A 12 14.31 -2.87 -9.00
N LEU A 13 14.38 -3.85 -8.11
CA LEU A 13 15.65 -4.51 -7.73
C LEU A 13 16.28 -5.23 -8.93
N MET A 14 15.46 -5.94 -9.72
CA MET A 14 15.93 -6.61 -10.94
C MET A 14 16.38 -5.62 -12.02
N GLU A 15 15.64 -4.52 -12.22
CA GLU A 15 16.03 -3.42 -13.12
C GLU A 15 17.36 -2.76 -12.72
N LEU A 16 17.69 -2.78 -11.43
CA LEU A 16 18.97 -2.29 -10.89
C LEU A 16 20.11 -3.32 -11.01
N GLY A 17 19.86 -4.47 -11.65
CA GLY A 17 20.86 -5.50 -11.92
C GLY A 17 21.06 -6.51 -10.78
N ILE A 18 20.15 -6.57 -9.81
CA ILE A 18 20.19 -7.60 -8.77
C ILE A 18 19.59 -8.88 -9.35
N GLU A 19 20.38 -9.97 -9.32
CA GLU A 19 19.95 -11.25 -9.82
C GLU A 19 18.79 -11.84 -9.02
N TRP A 20 17.86 -12.51 -9.71
CA TRP A 20 16.64 -13.02 -9.10
C TRP A 20 16.90 -14.02 -7.96
N HIS A 21 17.98 -14.81 -8.06
CA HIS A 21 18.34 -15.80 -7.06
C HIS A 21 18.83 -15.14 -5.77
N ASP A 22 19.57 -14.02 -5.86
CA ASP A 22 19.98 -13.24 -4.70
C ASP A 22 18.76 -12.65 -3.99
N ILE A 23 17.81 -12.09 -4.75
CA ILE A 23 16.54 -11.60 -4.21
C ILE A 23 15.80 -12.74 -3.50
N GLN A 24 15.67 -13.91 -4.14
CA GLN A 24 14.96 -15.05 -3.57
C GLN A 24 15.61 -15.60 -2.30
N GLN A 25 16.94 -15.55 -2.18
CA GLN A 25 17.68 -16.08 -1.03
C GLN A 25 17.77 -15.08 0.14
N THR A 26 17.75 -13.77 -0.14
CA THR A 26 18.03 -12.74 0.86
C THR A 26 16.81 -11.93 1.30
N LEU A 27 15.83 -11.73 0.40
CA LEU A 27 14.68 -10.87 0.67
C LEU A 27 13.61 -11.61 1.49
N LEU A 28 13.36 -11.15 2.71
CA LEU A 28 12.35 -11.75 3.61
C LEU A 28 10.94 -11.19 3.41
N ALA A 29 10.85 -9.88 3.15
CA ALA A 29 9.60 -9.17 2.97
C ALA A 29 9.82 -7.84 2.24
N VAL A 30 8.78 -7.34 1.61
CA VAL A 30 8.72 -5.98 1.07
C VAL A 30 7.48 -5.29 1.61
N SER A 31 7.63 -4.05 2.05
CA SER A 31 6.49 -3.21 2.43
C SER A 31 6.40 -1.96 1.56
N ALA A 32 5.19 -1.63 1.15
CA ALA A 32 4.83 -0.32 0.61
C ALA A 32 3.92 0.41 1.59
N GLN A 33 4.22 1.67 1.85
CA GLN A 33 3.49 2.50 2.81
C GLN A 33 2.73 3.63 2.10
N ARG A 34 1.54 3.95 2.62
CA ARG A 34 0.78 5.16 2.32
C ARG A 34 0.32 5.86 3.59
N LEU A 35 0.20 7.18 3.54
CA LEU A 35 -0.30 7.99 4.65
C LEU A 35 -1.63 8.61 4.24
N LEU A 36 -2.72 8.11 4.83
CA LEU A 36 -4.08 8.54 4.51
C LEU A 36 -4.55 9.60 5.48
N LYS A 37 -5.34 10.57 4.99
CA LYS A 37 -6.15 11.42 5.85
C LYS A 37 -7.37 10.66 6.36
N LEU A 38 -7.54 10.66 7.68
CA LEU A 38 -8.69 10.07 8.36
C LEU A 38 -9.87 11.04 8.45
N VAL A 39 -11.07 10.48 8.38
CA VAL A 39 -12.31 11.18 8.70
C VAL A 39 -12.42 11.37 10.20
N CYS A 40 -12.90 12.54 10.63
CA CYS A 40 -13.18 12.76 12.05
C CYS A 40 -14.37 11.89 12.49
N PRO A 41 -14.27 11.09 13.56
CA PRO A 41 -15.39 10.26 13.98
C PRO A 41 -16.55 11.05 14.56
N ILE A 42 -16.32 12.30 14.99
CA ILE A 42 -17.34 13.22 15.51
C ILE A 42 -17.99 14.00 14.35
N CYS A 43 -17.17 14.73 13.57
CA CYS A 43 -17.69 15.57 12.49
C CYS A 43 -18.12 14.77 11.25
N LYS A 44 -17.68 13.50 11.12
CA LYS A 44 -17.83 12.64 9.93
C LYS A 44 -17.33 13.26 8.62
N THR A 45 -16.61 14.36 8.73
CA THR A 45 -16.12 15.22 7.66
C THR A 45 -14.79 15.83 8.11
N GLU A 46 -14.22 16.73 7.30
CA GLU A 46 -13.03 17.48 7.71
C GLU A 46 -13.32 18.39 8.90
N CYS A 47 -12.47 18.34 9.93
CA CYS A 47 -12.64 19.16 11.12
C CYS A 47 -12.51 20.66 10.79
N GLY A 48 -13.54 21.44 11.13
CA GLY A 48 -13.47 22.89 11.23
C GLY A 48 -12.91 23.38 12.57
N GLY A 49 -12.87 24.71 12.76
CA GLY A 49 -12.32 25.35 13.97
C GLY A 49 -13.01 24.98 15.28
N ASN A 50 -14.29 24.57 15.23
CA ASN A 50 -15.10 24.26 16.41
C ASN A 50 -15.14 22.76 16.76
N CYS A 51 -14.25 21.95 16.19
CA CYS A 51 -14.24 20.50 16.46
C CYS A 51 -13.73 20.20 17.88
N LEU A 52 -14.56 19.52 18.68
CA LEU A 52 -14.25 19.10 20.05
C LEU A 52 -13.02 18.18 20.16
N ARG A 53 -12.66 17.47 19.07
CA ARG A 53 -11.47 16.59 19.03
C ARG A 53 -10.15 17.35 18.80
N GLY A 54 -10.20 18.63 18.41
CA GLY A 54 -9.04 19.40 17.98
C GLY A 54 -8.36 18.83 16.72
N LYS A 55 -7.23 19.42 16.30
CA LYS A 55 -6.42 19.00 15.13
C LYS A 55 -5.34 17.94 15.45
N LYS A 56 -5.52 17.10 16.46
CA LYS A 56 -4.37 16.39 17.08
C LYS A 56 -3.80 15.21 16.27
N VAL A 57 -4.62 14.35 15.65
CA VAL A 57 -4.14 13.30 14.72
C VAL A 57 -5.23 12.94 13.72
N ASN A 58 -4.98 13.21 12.43
CA ASN A 58 -5.96 13.03 11.36
C ASN A 58 -5.39 12.13 10.25
N ARG A 59 -4.36 11.34 10.54
CA ARG A 59 -3.68 10.52 9.55
C ARG A 59 -3.40 9.13 10.09
N ALA A 60 -3.47 8.13 9.22
CA ALA A 60 -3.05 6.75 9.50
C ALA A 60 -2.14 6.26 8.37
N SER A 61 -1.14 5.45 8.74
CA SER A 61 -0.38 4.70 7.77
C SER A 61 -1.09 3.41 7.39
N VAL A 62 -1.07 3.09 6.09
CA VAL A 62 -1.48 1.81 5.54
C VAL A 62 -0.25 1.14 4.95
N TYR A 63 -0.09 -0.13 5.25
CA TYR A 63 1.03 -0.94 4.81
C TYR A 63 0.53 -2.10 3.97
N GLU A 64 0.93 -2.11 2.71
CA GLU A 64 0.97 -3.34 1.93
C GLU A 64 2.25 -4.08 2.29
N ILE A 65 2.14 -5.39 2.54
CA ILE A 65 3.27 -6.23 2.92
C ILE A 65 3.20 -7.53 2.12
N VAL A 66 4.28 -7.81 1.39
CA VAL A 66 4.48 -9.05 0.64
C VAL A 66 5.57 -9.85 1.32
N THR A 67 5.25 -11.06 1.76
CA THR A 67 6.17 -11.97 2.46
C THR A 67 5.77 -13.43 2.25
N GLY A 68 6.57 -14.38 2.73
CA GLY A 68 6.25 -15.80 2.71
C GLY A 68 6.03 -16.35 1.30
N SER A 69 4.97 -17.13 1.12
CA SER A 69 4.63 -17.73 -0.18
C SER A 69 4.31 -16.68 -1.25
N ALA A 70 3.59 -15.61 -0.89
CA ALA A 70 3.25 -14.54 -1.83
C ALA A 70 4.51 -13.87 -2.41
N LEU A 71 5.54 -13.65 -1.58
CA LEU A 71 6.82 -13.11 -2.06
C LEU A 71 7.50 -14.02 -3.07
N LYS A 72 7.52 -15.34 -2.83
CA LYS A 72 8.09 -16.31 -3.76
C LYS A 72 7.38 -16.28 -5.11
N GLU A 73 6.05 -16.22 -5.10
CA GLU A 73 5.27 -16.14 -6.34
C GLU A 73 5.49 -14.80 -7.06
N VAL A 74 5.55 -13.68 -6.35
CA VAL A 74 5.85 -12.38 -6.99
C VAL A 74 7.24 -12.37 -7.65
N ILE A 75 8.26 -13.02 -7.05
CA ILE A 75 9.59 -13.14 -7.66
C ILE A 75 9.53 -14.00 -8.93
N LYS A 76 8.76 -15.10 -8.94
CA LYS A 76 8.55 -15.92 -10.15
C LYS A 76 7.84 -15.15 -11.25
N GLU A 77 6.82 -14.37 -10.91
CA GLU A 77 6.16 -13.47 -11.87
C GLU A 77 7.15 -12.45 -12.45
N ALA A 78 8.00 -11.87 -11.61
CA ALA A 78 9.01 -10.90 -12.06
C ALA A 78 10.06 -11.53 -13.00
N LYS A 79 10.30 -12.84 -12.89
CA LYS A 79 11.09 -13.65 -13.83
C LYS A 79 10.35 -13.97 -15.14
N GLY A 80 9.05 -13.67 -15.24
CA GLY A 80 8.21 -13.91 -16.43
C GLY A 80 7.39 -15.20 -16.36
N GLU A 81 7.32 -15.87 -15.21
CA GLU A 81 6.50 -17.06 -15.02
C GLU A 81 5.02 -16.69 -14.83
N SER A 82 4.11 -17.49 -15.39
CA SER A 82 2.67 -17.32 -15.16
C SER A 82 2.27 -17.95 -13.83
N VAL A 83 2.06 -17.11 -12.82
CA VAL A 83 1.71 -17.53 -11.46
C VAL A 83 0.46 -16.81 -10.96
N GLN A 84 -0.24 -17.45 -10.02
CA GLN A 84 -1.38 -16.84 -9.32
C GLN A 84 -1.07 -16.78 -7.83
N TYR A 85 -1.32 -15.62 -7.25
CA TYR A 85 -1.13 -15.39 -5.83
C TYR A 85 -2.09 -14.29 -5.37
N GLN A 86 -2.29 -14.19 -4.05
CA GLN A 86 -3.11 -13.15 -3.46
C GLN A 86 -2.43 -12.62 -2.21
N TYR A 87 -2.46 -11.29 -2.05
CA TYR A 87 -2.12 -10.60 -0.82
C TYR A 87 -2.93 -9.31 -0.70
N HIS A 88 -2.91 -8.69 0.47
CA HIS A 88 -3.62 -7.44 0.71
C HIS A 88 -2.86 -6.27 0.07
N THR A 89 -3.35 -5.79 -1.07
CA THR A 89 -2.79 -4.61 -1.75
C THR A 89 -3.14 -3.31 -1.01
N LEU A 90 -2.39 -2.25 -1.26
CA LEU A 90 -2.72 -0.89 -0.80
C LEU A 90 -4.17 -0.54 -1.14
N GLN A 91 -4.58 -0.72 -2.40
CA GLN A 91 -5.95 -0.48 -2.84
C GLN A 91 -6.99 -1.23 -1.98
N THR A 92 -6.78 -2.52 -1.74
CA THR A 92 -7.71 -3.34 -0.94
C THR A 92 -7.81 -2.84 0.51
N LEU A 93 -6.67 -2.50 1.10
CA LEU A 93 -6.59 -2.01 2.48
C LEU A 93 -7.19 -0.61 2.64
N ILE A 94 -6.96 0.29 1.67
CA ILE A 94 -7.56 1.62 1.67
C ILE A 94 -9.08 1.51 1.47
N ASN A 95 -9.54 0.66 0.55
CA ASN A 95 -10.97 0.40 0.34
C ASN A 95 -11.64 -0.14 1.61
N LYS A 96 -10.97 -1.03 2.34
CA LYS A 96 -11.41 -1.47 3.68
C LYS A 96 -11.53 -0.28 4.65
N GLY A 97 -10.56 0.65 4.63
CA GLY A 97 -10.62 1.87 5.42
C GLY A 97 -11.82 2.77 5.10
N VAL A 98 -12.22 2.82 3.82
CA VAL A 98 -13.42 3.53 3.36
C VAL A 98 -14.69 2.83 3.86
N ALA A 99 -14.80 1.51 3.64
CA ALA A 99 -15.94 0.72 4.08
C ALA A 99 -16.18 0.79 5.60
N LEU A 100 -15.11 0.90 6.38
CA LEU A 100 -15.17 1.07 7.84
C LEU A 100 -15.45 2.52 8.29
N GLY A 101 -15.52 3.49 7.36
CA GLY A 101 -15.78 4.90 7.66
C GLY A 101 -14.60 5.67 8.24
N PHE A 102 -13.38 5.13 8.15
CA PHE A 102 -12.16 5.80 8.59
C PHE A 102 -11.57 6.72 7.53
N VAL A 103 -11.80 6.41 6.25
CA VAL A 103 -11.23 7.11 5.09
C VAL A 103 -12.39 7.59 4.22
N SER A 104 -12.28 8.79 3.63
CA SER A 104 -13.31 9.30 2.72
C SER A 104 -13.11 8.76 1.30
N GLU A 105 -14.21 8.67 0.54
CA GLU A 105 -14.17 8.33 -0.89
C GLU A 105 -13.29 9.29 -1.70
N LEU A 106 -13.28 10.58 -1.33
CA LEU A 106 -12.43 11.58 -1.96
C LEU A 106 -10.95 11.28 -1.73
N GLU A 107 -10.57 10.88 -0.51
CA GLU A 107 -9.21 10.48 -0.19
C GLU A 107 -8.82 9.20 -0.95
N TYR A 108 -9.71 8.22 -1.03
CA TYR A 108 -9.47 6.99 -1.81
C TYR A 108 -9.25 7.26 -3.30
N ARG A 109 -10.10 8.09 -3.91
CA ARG A 109 -9.96 8.45 -5.34
C ARG A 109 -8.63 9.13 -5.64
N LYS A 110 -8.15 10.03 -4.78
CA LYS A 110 -6.82 10.64 -4.94
C LYS A 110 -5.73 9.58 -5.07
N TRP A 111 -5.75 8.57 -4.19
CA TRP A 111 -4.75 7.51 -4.19
C TRP A 111 -4.85 6.56 -5.39
N ILE A 112 -6.05 6.17 -5.82
CA ILE A 112 -6.20 5.32 -7.02
C ILE A 112 -5.69 6.04 -8.28
N HIS A 113 -5.93 7.34 -8.40
CA HIS A 113 -5.44 8.11 -9.53
C HIS A 113 -3.90 8.17 -9.57
N GLU A 114 -3.25 8.23 -8.41
CA GLU A 114 -1.79 8.12 -8.30
C GLU A 114 -1.26 6.71 -8.61
N GLU A 115 -2.04 5.65 -8.36
CA GLU A 115 -1.65 4.28 -8.68
C GLU A 115 -1.72 3.95 -10.19
N LYS A 116 -2.64 4.59 -10.93
CA LYS A 116 -2.86 4.32 -12.36
C LYS A 116 -1.99 5.15 -13.32
N ARG A 117 -1.26 6.14 -12.82
CA ARG A 117 -0.37 7.00 -13.61
C ARG A 117 1.06 6.51 -13.50
#